data_AF-A0A2W6CKG1-F1
#
_entry.id   AF-A0A2W6CKG1-F1
#
_cell.length_a   1.000
_cell.length_b   1.000
_cell.length_c   1.000
_cell.angle_alpha   90.00
_cell.angle_beta   90.00
_cell.angle_gamma   90.00
#
_symmetry.space_group_name_H-M   'P 1'
#
loop_
_entity.id
_entity.type
_entity.pdbx_description
1 polymer ?
#
loop_
_entity_poly.entity_id
_entity_poly.type
_entity_poly.pdbx_seq_one_letter_code
_entity_poly.pdbx_strand_id
1 'polypeptide(L)'
;MIGGKVLDASALAALVRGRLSAMAWFDTAWALSLPLYLPTLAPAEVRAVRPDAGPHLDEVLGHPSVVLGELDATAADQVDQLLLAAEVFDG
;
A
#
# COMPACT_ATOMS: atom_id res chain seq x y z
N MET A 1 -3.31 12.18 12.50
CA MET A 1 -2.21 11.74 11.61
C MET A 1 -1.88 10.30 12.00
N ILE A 2 -2.34 9.30 11.24
CA ILE A 2 -2.02 7.90 11.53
C ILE A 2 -0.55 7.72 11.13
N GLY A 3 0.35 7.60 12.11
CA GLY A 3 1.78 7.36 11.90
C GLY A 3 2.11 5.95 11.40
N GLY A 4 1.24 5.36 10.59
CA GLY A 4 1.42 4.05 9.96
C GLY A 4 2.23 4.18 8.68
N LYS A 5 3.00 3.15 8.33
CA LYS A 5 3.67 3.07 7.03
C LYS A 5 2.62 2.70 5.97
N VAL A 6 2.66 3.36 4.81
CA VAL A 6 1.72 3.09 3.71
C VAL A 6 2.21 1.89 2.91
N LEU A 7 1.32 0.92 2.67
CA LEU A 7 1.51 -0.16 1.73
C LEU A 7 0.90 0.25 0.39
N ASP A 8 1.66 1.01 -0.42
CA ASP A 8 1.22 1.43 -1.74
C ASP A 8 1.20 0.26 -2.76
N ALA A 9 0.74 0.51 -3.98
CA ALA A 9 0.65 -0.51 -5.03
C ALA A 9 2.01 -1.13 -5.39
N SER A 10 3.09 -0.35 -5.32
CA SER A 10 4.44 -0.81 -5.65
C SER A 10 5.01 -1.72 -4.57
N ALA A 11 4.80 -1.37 -3.29
CA ALA A 11 5.17 -2.17 -2.14
C ALA A 11 4.34 -3.45 -2.07
N LEU A 12 3.03 -3.36 -2.35
CA LEU A 12 2.14 -4.51 -2.45
C LEU A 12 2.55 -5.44 -3.60
N ALA A 13 2.88 -4.89 -4.76
CA ALA A 13 3.38 -5.67 -5.89
C ALA A 13 4.70 -6.38 -5.54
N ALA A 14 5.60 -5.74 -4.80
CA ALA A 14 6.84 -6.34 -4.34
C ALA A 14 6.59 -7.51 -3.37
N LEU A 15 5.63 -7.36 -2.44
CA LEU A 15 5.20 -8.42 -1.52
C LEU A 15 4.62 -9.62 -2.26
N VAL A 16 3.66 -9.40 -3.14
CA VAL A 16 3.02 -10.48 -3.91
C VAL A 16 4.00 -11.15 -4.90
N ARG A 17 5.14 -10.52 -5.20
CA ARG A 17 6.24 -11.13 -5.97
C ARG A 17 7.22 -11.93 -5.10
N GLY A 18 7.01 -11.99 -3.79
CA GLY A 18 7.92 -12.67 -2.86
C GLY A 18 9.29 -11.99 -2.76
N ARG A 19 9.38 -10.67 -2.96
CA ARG A 19 10.66 -9.96 -2.78
C ARG A 19 11.05 -10.02 -1.31
N LEU A 20 12.20 -10.63 -1.02
CA LEU A 20 12.69 -10.86 0.34
C LEU A 20 12.71 -9.59 1.20
N SER A 21 13.13 -8.46 0.64
CA SER A 21 13.15 -7.18 1.37
C SER A 21 11.74 -6.68 1.74
N ALA A 22 10.76 -6.89 0.87
CA ALA A 22 9.38 -6.51 1.12
C ALA A 22 8.76 -7.42 2.18
N MET A 23 8.99 -8.74 2.07
CA MET A 23 8.52 -9.73 3.05
C MET A 23 9.11 -9.44 4.44
N ALA A 24 10.43 -9.24 4.53
CA ALA A 24 11.09 -8.93 5.80
C ALA A 24 10.57 -7.63 6.44
N TRP A 25 10.30 -6.60 5.62
CA TRP A 25 9.69 -5.37 6.10
C TRP A 25 8.26 -5.56 6.63
N PHE A 26 7.45 -6.36 5.92
CA PHE A 26 6.07 -6.68 6.33
C PHE A 26 6.03 -7.50 7.62
N ASP A 27 6.88 -8.52 7.74
CA ASP A 27 7.04 -9.31 8.96
C ASP A 27 7.52 -8.45 10.14
N THR A 28 8.43 -7.50 9.87
CA THR A 28 8.89 -6.55 10.89
C THR A 28 7.76 -5.63 11.35
N ALA A 29 6.93 -5.13 10.42
CA ALA A 29 5.78 -4.32 10.77
C ALA A 29 4.80 -5.09 11.67
N TRP A 30 4.58 -6.37 11.39
CA TRP A 30 3.80 -7.25 12.25
C TRP A 30 4.41 -7.44 13.63
N ALA A 31 5.69 -7.82 13.70
CA ALA A 31 6.41 -8.05 14.96
C ALA A 31 6.40 -6.81 15.88
N LEU A 32 6.39 -5.62 15.29
CA LEU A 32 6.34 -4.35 16.02
C LEU A 32 4.90 -3.82 16.23
N SER A 33 3.88 -4.57 15.86
CA SER A 33 2.47 -4.15 15.92
C SER A 33 2.21 -2.80 15.23
N LEU A 34 2.92 -2.55 14.12
CA LEU A 34 2.77 -1.35 13.32
C LEU A 34 1.60 -1.53 12.34
N PRO A 35 0.59 -0.65 12.36
CA PRO A 35 -0.45 -0.67 11.35
C PRO A 35 0.12 -0.24 10.00
N LEU A 36 -0.18 -1.04 8.98
CA LEU A 36 0.13 -0.77 7.59
C LEU A 36 -1.15 -0.29 6.92
N TYR A 37 -1.18 0.99 6.55
CA TYR A 37 -2.32 1.55 5.83
C TYR A 37 -2.24 1.13 4.37
N LEU A 38 -3.29 0.48 3.88
CA LEU A 38 -3.41 0.02 2.50
C LEU A 38 -4.54 0.79 1.80
N PRO A 39 -4.22 1.68 0.84
CA PRO A 39 -5.26 2.34 0.05
C PRO A 39 -6.05 1.32 -0.78
N THR A 40 -7.37 1.47 -0.85
CA THR A 40 -8.24 0.58 -1.65
C THR A 40 -7.88 0.50 -3.14
N LEU A 41 -7.21 1.52 -3.68
CA LEU A 41 -6.72 1.55 -5.05
C LEU A 41 -5.54 0.60 -5.29
N ALA A 42 -4.68 0.39 -4.29
CA ALA A 42 -3.46 -0.40 -4.46
C ALA A 42 -3.71 -1.88 -4.83
N PRO A 43 -4.68 -2.59 -4.19
CA PRO A 43 -5.07 -3.92 -4.65
C PRO A 43 -5.62 -3.95 -6.08
N ALA A 44 -6.34 -2.91 -6.50
CA ALA A 44 -6.87 -2.82 -7.86
C ALA A 44 -5.75 -2.69 -8.89
N GLU A 45 -4.76 -1.83 -8.62
CA GLU A 45 -3.58 -1.67 -9.46
C GLU A 45 -2.77 -2.99 -9.56
N VAL A 46 -2.54 -3.66 -8.43
CA VAL A 46 -1.81 -4.93 -8.43
C VAL A 46 -2.56 -6.01 -9.22
N ARG A 47 -3.89 -6.12 -9.08
CA ARG A 47 -4.69 -7.08 -9.88
C ARG A 47 -4.66 -6.76 -11.37
N ALA A 48 -4.66 -5.47 -11.74
CA ALA A 48 -4.58 -5.06 -13.14
C ALA A 48 -3.24 -5.45 -13.78
N VAL A 49 -2.13 -5.29 -13.05
CA VAL A 49 -0.77 -5.61 -13.54
C VAL A 49 -0.47 -7.11 -13.41
N ARG A 50 -1.05 -7.79 -12.42
CA ARG A 50 -0.85 -9.21 -12.13
C ARG A 50 -2.16 -9.92 -11.79
N PRO A 51 -2.92 -10.38 -12.80
CA PRO A 51 -4.18 -11.09 -12.58
C PRO A 51 -4.01 -12.41 -11.81
N ASP A 52 -2.82 -13.00 -11.86
CA ASP A 52 -2.42 -14.25 -11.17
C ASP A 52 -2.12 -14.07 -9.67
N ALA A 53 -2.04 -12.82 -9.20
CA ALA A 53 -1.68 -12.47 -7.83
C ALA A 53 -2.74 -12.82 -6.78
N GLY A 54 -3.95 -13.22 -7.18
CA GLY A 54 -5.13 -13.35 -6.32
C GLY A 54 -4.88 -13.99 -4.96
N PRO A 55 -4.39 -15.24 -4.89
CA PRO A 55 -4.19 -15.93 -3.61
C PRO A 55 -3.24 -15.22 -2.64
N HIS A 56 -2.12 -14.67 -3.15
CA HIS A 56 -1.14 -13.96 -2.33
C HIS A 56 -1.65 -12.59 -1.91
N LEU A 57 -2.43 -11.94 -2.76
CA LEU A 57 -3.06 -10.67 -2.44
C LEU A 57 -4.11 -10.84 -1.34
N ASP A 58 -4.90 -11.90 -1.41
CA ASP A 58 -5.91 -12.21 -0.38
C ASP A 58 -5.25 -12.53 0.98
N GLU A 59 -4.09 -13.20 0.98
CA GLU A 59 -3.29 -13.41 2.20
C GLU A 59 -2.83 -12.08 2.82
N VAL A 60 -2.27 -11.17 2.02
CA VAL A 60 -1.84 -9.84 2.51
C VAL A 60 -3.04 -9.03 3.01
N LEU A 61 -4.18 -9.07 2.31
CA LEU A 61 -5.40 -8.35 2.69
C LEU A 61 -6.04 -8.88 3.99
N GLY A 62 -5.89 -10.17 4.26
CA GLY A 62 -6.36 -10.80 5.49
C GLY A 62 -5.42 -10.61 6.70
N HIS A 63 -4.25 -10.00 6.49
CA HIS A 63 -3.24 -9.90 7.53
C HIS A 63 -3.62 -8.88 8.63
N PRO A 64 -3.48 -9.19 9.93
CA PRO A 64 -3.93 -8.31 11.03
C PRO A 64 -3.30 -6.91 11.07
N SER A 65 -2.07 -6.75 10.55
CA SER A 65 -1.42 -5.43 10.45
C SER A 65 -2.00 -4.55 9.34
N VAL A 66 -2.75 -5.10 8.40
CA VAL A 66 -3.22 -4.36 7.23
C VAL A 66 -4.54 -3.69 7.54
N VAL A 67 -4.54 -2.36 7.48
CA VAL A 67 -5.74 -1.54 7.61
C VAL A 67 -6.08 -1.03 6.23
N LEU A 68 -7.10 -1.63 5.63
CA LEU A 68 -7.64 -1.16 4.38
C LEU A 68 -8.36 0.17 4.63
N GLY A 69 -7.98 1.20 3.87
CA GLY A 69 -8.62 2.50 3.97
C GLY A 69 -8.97 3.02 2.58
N GLU A 70 -10.15 3.61 2.49
CA GLU A 70 -10.45 4.45 1.35
C GLU A 70 -9.65 5.73 1.47
N LEU A 71 -9.06 6.15 0.36
CA LEU A 71 -8.64 7.54 0.21
C LEU A 71 -9.91 8.33 -0.04
N ASP A 72 -10.48 8.91 1.01
CA ASP A 72 -11.65 9.77 0.84
C ASP A 72 -11.29 11.00 0.00
N ALA A 73 -12.30 11.72 -0.50
CA ALA A 73 -12.09 12.87 -1.36
C ALA A 73 -11.20 13.96 -0.71
N THR A 74 -11.24 14.08 0.62
CA THR A 74 -10.43 15.05 1.36
C THR A 74 -8.97 14.63 1.43
N ALA A 75 -8.70 13.36 1.70
CA ALA A 75 -7.35 12.80 1.70
C ALA A 75 -6.76 12.78 0.28
N ALA A 76 -7.57 12.52 -0.74
CA ALA A 76 -7.17 12.56 -2.13
C ALA A 76 -6.76 13.98 -2.57
N ASP A 77 -7.56 14.99 -2.23
CA ASP A 77 -7.25 16.40 -2.49
C ASP A 77 -5.95 16.82 -1.78
N GLN A 78 -5.74 16.39 -0.54
CA GLN A 78 -4.49 16.65 0.19
C GLN A 78 -3.26 16.03 -0.48
N VAL A 79 -3.38 14.81 -1.00
CA VAL A 79 -2.28 14.15 -1.75
C VAL A 79 -2.02 14.90 -3.06
N ASP A 80 -3.05 15.29 -3.80
CA ASP A 80 -2.93 16.04 -5.05
C ASP A 80 -2.21 17.38 -4.85
N GLN A 81 -2.60 18.15 -3.83
CA GLN A 81 -1.90 19.40 -3.45
C GLN A 81 -0.44 19.16 -3.08
N LEU A 82 -0.12 18.04 -2.44
CA LEU A 82 1.25 17.67 -2.07
C LEU A 82 2.10 17.33 -3.30
N LEU A 83 1.52 16.62 -4.28
CA LEU A 83 2.19 16.28 -5.54
C LEU A 83 2.41 17.51 -6.41
N LEU A 84 1.43 18.43 -6.47
CA LEU A 84 1.56 19.74 -7.12
C LEU A 84 2.68 20.57 -6.49
N ALA A 85 2.73 20.64 -5.15
CA ALA A 85 3.75 21.38 -4.42
C ALA A 85 5.16 20.76 -4.53
N ALA A 86 5.24 19.45 -4.79
CA ALA A 86 6.51 18.75 -4.96
C ALA A 86 7.06 18.80 -6.39
N GLU A 87 6.43 19.55 -7.31
CA GLU A 87 6.82 19.69 -8.73
C GLU A 87 7.09 18.32 -9.40
N VAL A 88 6.35 17.28 -8.98
CA VAL A 88 6.60 15.89 -9.44
C VAL A 88 6.28 15.73 -10.92
N PHE A 89 5.40 16.57 -11.44
CA PHE A 89 5.12 16.70 -12.86
C PHE A 89 5.70 18.04 -13.32
N ASP A 90 6.61 17.98 -14.30
CA ASP A 90 7.17 19.18 -14.92
C ASP A 90 6.03 20.12 -15.35
N GLY A 91 6.07 21.36 -14.84
CA GLY A 91 5.19 22.46 -15.28
C GLY A 91 5.61 23.07 -16.61
#